data_AF-A0A7J4EQT3-F1
#
_entry.id   AF-A0A7J4EQT3-F1
#
_cell.length_a   1.000
_cell.length_b   1.000
_cell.length_c   1.000
_cell.angle_alpha   90.00
_cell.angle_beta   90.00
_cell.angle_gamma   90.00
#
_symmetry.space_group_name_H-M   'P 1'
#
loop_
_entity.id
_entity.type
_entity.pdbx_description
1 polymer ?
#
loop_
_entity_poly.entity_id
_entity_poly.type
_entity_poly.pdbx_seq_one_letter_code
_entity_poly.pdbx_strand_id
1 'polypeptide(L)'
;MNEKSILEYHRKGKIEIALKTAKDLSDLPIIYTPGVAEVSKAIFENPELADSLTIRGNSVAVISDGSAVLGLGSLGPLAALPVLEGKCILMKALAGIDAYPILINTQDPKQIIETIKNISSGFRAICLEDISAPRCFEIENALREILPIPVIQDDQSVTATVVYAALKNALKIVEKEIGEIKIVLFGAGASGIATTRFLSNLGVNEMVVFNSTGPIYPGRERMNRFKEEIAKLISARPTSFEEAFEGCDVFIGLSTRNALTNKKEELLRILELMNENPI
;
A
#
# COMPACT_ATOMS: atom_id res chain seq x y z
N MET A 1 10.06 25.44 -0.96
CA MET A 1 10.97 24.56 -1.72
C MET A 1 10.65 24.73 -3.20
N ASN A 2 11.62 24.94 -4.09
CA ASN A 2 11.35 25.11 -5.53
C ASN A 2 11.69 23.83 -6.29
N GLU A 3 11.09 23.62 -7.47
CA GLU A 3 11.25 22.39 -8.26
C GLU A 3 12.73 22.04 -8.52
N LYS A 4 13.52 23.06 -8.88
CA LYS A 4 14.96 22.90 -9.15
C LYS A 4 15.71 22.31 -7.93
N SER A 5 15.39 22.78 -6.72
CA SER A 5 16.01 22.25 -5.50
C SER A 5 15.64 20.78 -5.23
N ILE A 6 14.44 20.36 -5.60
CA ILE A 6 13.99 18.97 -5.44
C ILE A 6 14.74 18.06 -6.42
N LEU A 7 14.81 18.44 -7.70
CA LEU A 7 15.52 17.65 -8.71
C LEU A 7 17.01 17.54 -8.41
N GLU A 8 17.63 18.62 -7.92
CA GLU A 8 19.03 18.59 -7.53
C GLU A 8 19.28 17.68 -6.33
N TYR A 9 18.38 17.68 -5.34
CA TYR A 9 18.48 16.77 -4.19
C TYR A 9 18.38 15.30 -4.58
N HIS A 10 17.67 14.99 -5.67
CA HIS A 10 17.54 13.64 -6.23
C HIS A 10 18.66 13.26 -7.20
N ARG A 11 19.65 14.15 -7.44
CA ARG A 11 20.73 13.88 -8.39
C ARG A 11 21.52 12.64 -7.92
N LYS A 12 21.58 11.62 -8.80
CA LYS A 12 22.18 10.29 -8.57
C LYS A 12 21.39 9.37 -7.62
N GLY A 13 20.10 9.63 -7.43
CA GLY A 13 19.24 8.78 -6.61
C GLY A 13 19.46 9.00 -5.12
N LYS A 14 18.74 8.23 -4.30
CA LYS A 14 18.66 8.45 -2.85
C LYS A 14 19.17 7.29 -1.99
N ILE A 15 19.60 6.21 -2.61
CA ILE A 15 20.08 5.00 -1.93
C ILE A 15 21.40 4.53 -2.54
N GLU A 16 22.18 3.78 -1.75
CA GLU A 16 23.44 3.17 -2.15
C GLU A 16 23.59 1.78 -1.54
N ILE A 17 24.47 0.95 -2.10
CA ILE A 17 24.87 -0.32 -1.49
C ILE A 17 26.15 -0.09 -0.70
N ALA A 18 26.12 -0.44 0.59
CA ALA A 18 27.27 -0.36 1.48
C ALA A 18 27.71 -1.76 1.93
N LEU A 19 29.01 -1.92 2.16
CA LEU A 19 29.60 -3.15 2.69
C LEU A 19 29.24 -3.33 4.17
N LYS A 20 28.93 -4.56 4.57
CA LYS A 20 28.65 -4.89 5.98
C LYS A 20 29.89 -5.38 6.75
N THR A 21 30.80 -6.09 6.09
CA THR A 21 31.87 -6.84 6.77
C THR A 21 33.26 -6.57 6.22
N ALA A 22 33.44 -6.54 4.89
CA ALA A 22 34.74 -6.38 4.27
C ALA A 22 35.32 -4.98 4.47
N LYS A 23 36.58 -4.92 4.93
CA LYS A 23 37.32 -3.70 5.25
C LYS A 23 38.50 -3.49 4.31
N ASP A 24 39.20 -4.56 3.94
CA ASP A 24 40.37 -4.49 3.07
C ASP A 24 40.56 -5.78 2.24
N LEU A 25 41.63 -5.83 1.45
CA LEU A 25 41.92 -6.93 0.53
C LEU A 25 42.17 -8.28 1.24
N SER A 26 42.51 -8.28 2.53
CA SER A 26 42.76 -9.51 3.29
C SER A 26 41.47 -10.29 3.58
N ASP A 27 40.30 -9.65 3.48
CA ASP A 27 38.99 -10.31 3.64
C ASP A 27 38.56 -11.08 2.39
N LEU A 28 39.14 -10.78 1.21
CA LEU A 28 38.72 -11.35 -0.08
C LEU A 28 38.66 -12.88 -0.11
N PRO A 29 39.64 -13.63 0.43
CA PRO A 29 39.58 -15.09 0.46
C PRO A 29 38.42 -15.64 1.27
N ILE A 30 37.85 -14.85 2.19
CA ILE A 30 36.72 -15.23 3.06
C ILE A 30 35.40 -14.86 2.39
N ILE A 31 35.25 -13.60 1.96
CA ILE A 31 33.98 -13.09 1.42
C ILE A 31 33.73 -13.49 -0.05
N TYR A 32 34.77 -13.95 -0.74
CA TYR A 32 34.71 -14.38 -2.12
C TYR A 32 35.52 -15.67 -2.30
N THR A 33 36.07 -15.91 -3.49
CA THR A 33 36.85 -17.13 -3.76
C THR A 33 38.14 -17.17 -2.92
N PRO A 34 38.46 -18.31 -2.28
CA PRO A 34 37.72 -19.58 -2.29
C PRO A 34 36.64 -19.74 -1.20
N GLY A 35 36.65 -18.94 -0.14
CA GLY A 35 35.84 -19.13 1.07
C GLY A 35 34.33 -19.12 0.87
N VAL A 36 33.81 -18.31 -0.06
CA VAL A 36 32.37 -18.25 -0.37
C VAL A 36 31.80 -19.60 -0.83
N ALA A 37 32.63 -20.51 -1.35
CA ALA A 37 32.21 -21.85 -1.74
C ALA A 37 31.68 -22.67 -0.55
N GLU A 38 32.24 -22.48 0.65
CA GLU A 38 31.78 -23.18 1.86
C GLU A 38 30.40 -22.69 2.30
N VAL A 39 30.12 -21.38 2.17
CA VAL A 39 28.79 -20.82 2.43
C VAL A 39 27.76 -21.36 1.43
N SER A 40 28.12 -21.44 0.14
CA SER A 40 27.25 -22.02 -0.90
C SER A 40 26.94 -23.49 -0.65
N LYS A 41 27.92 -24.30 -0.24
CA LYS A 41 27.71 -25.71 0.12
C LYS A 41 26.79 -25.85 1.34
N ALA A 42 27.02 -25.05 2.38
CA ALA A 42 26.19 -25.07 3.58
C ALA A 42 24.72 -24.74 3.27
N ILE A 43 24.46 -23.74 2.41
CA ILE A 43 23.09 -23.40 1.97
C ILE A 43 22.50 -24.51 1.08
N PHE A 44 23.31 -25.18 0.25
CA PHE A 44 22.85 -26.31 -0.55
C PHE A 44 22.40 -27.49 0.34
N GLU A 45 23.12 -27.77 1.41
CA GLU A 45 22.78 -28.82 2.39
C GLU A 45 21.59 -28.43 3.28
N ASN A 46 21.50 -27.15 3.68
CA ASN A 46 20.41 -26.59 4.47
C ASN A 46 19.97 -25.21 3.93
N PRO A 47 18.92 -25.15 3.07
CA PRO A 47 18.45 -23.90 2.47
C PRO A 47 18.00 -22.81 3.47
N GLU A 48 17.60 -23.18 4.69
CA GLU A 48 17.20 -22.19 5.72
C GLU A 48 18.38 -21.30 6.15
N LEU A 49 19.62 -21.77 5.99
CA LEU A 49 20.81 -20.98 6.29
C LEU A 49 20.94 -19.73 5.42
N ALA A 50 20.25 -19.65 4.27
CA ALA A 50 20.24 -18.47 3.41
C ALA A 50 19.84 -17.20 4.18
N ASP A 51 18.96 -17.31 5.18
CA ASP A 51 18.47 -16.17 5.96
C ASP A 51 19.54 -15.61 6.90
N SER A 52 20.39 -16.49 7.44
CA SER A 52 21.42 -16.14 8.40
C SER A 52 22.78 -15.83 7.76
N LEU A 53 23.07 -16.45 6.62
CA LEU A 53 24.37 -16.36 5.93
C LEU A 53 24.37 -15.40 4.73
N THR A 54 23.22 -14.82 4.39
CA THR A 54 23.12 -13.87 3.26
C THR A 54 22.29 -12.65 3.64
N ILE A 55 22.26 -11.65 2.75
CA ILE A 55 21.40 -10.48 2.93
C ILE A 55 19.91 -10.83 2.91
N ARG A 56 19.53 -12.02 2.39
CA ARG A 56 18.16 -12.46 2.23
C ARG A 56 17.35 -12.20 3.49
N GLY A 57 17.84 -12.61 4.67
CA GLY A 57 17.12 -12.53 5.94
C GLY A 57 16.63 -11.14 6.38
N ASN A 58 17.23 -10.06 5.87
CA ASN A 58 16.80 -8.68 6.16
C ASN A 58 16.34 -7.91 4.90
N SER A 59 16.19 -8.60 3.77
CA SER A 59 15.96 -7.96 2.49
C SER A 59 14.49 -7.94 2.06
N VAL A 60 14.05 -6.82 1.52
CA VAL A 60 12.69 -6.63 0.99
C VAL A 60 12.78 -6.11 -0.45
N ALA A 61 12.04 -6.73 -1.36
CA ALA A 61 11.84 -6.17 -2.69
C ALA A 61 10.63 -5.22 -2.67
N VAL A 62 10.84 -3.95 -3.00
CA VAL A 62 9.76 -2.96 -3.20
C VAL A 62 9.49 -2.87 -4.69
N ILE A 63 8.35 -3.39 -5.13
CA ILE A 63 8.07 -3.70 -6.53
C ILE A 63 6.92 -2.86 -7.08
N SER A 64 7.12 -2.26 -8.25
CA SER A 64 6.07 -1.51 -8.95
C SER A 64 6.14 -1.68 -10.48
N ASP A 65 4.99 -1.54 -11.13
CA ASP A 65 4.87 -1.36 -12.59
C ASP A 65 4.61 0.10 -13.00
N GLY A 66 4.56 1.02 -12.03
CA GLY A 66 4.33 2.45 -12.22
C GLY A 66 2.96 2.81 -12.81
N SER A 67 1.97 1.94 -12.62
CA SER A 67 0.61 2.14 -13.14
C SER A 67 -0.28 3.01 -12.25
N ALA A 68 0.12 3.27 -10.99
CA ALA A 68 -0.60 4.14 -10.06
C ALA A 68 0.36 4.92 -9.15
N VAL A 69 1.28 5.67 -9.75
CA VAL A 69 2.29 6.44 -9.01
C VAL A 69 1.62 7.58 -8.23
N LEU A 70 1.53 7.43 -6.91
CA LEU A 70 0.90 8.42 -6.03
C LEU A 70 -0.52 8.80 -6.52
N GLY A 71 -0.86 10.09 -6.49
CA GLY A 71 -2.07 10.65 -7.10
C GLY A 71 -1.91 11.04 -8.58
N LEU A 72 -0.80 10.67 -9.24
CA LEU A 72 -0.46 11.09 -10.61
C LEU A 72 -0.95 10.07 -11.66
N GLY A 73 -1.31 8.87 -11.24
CA GLY A 73 -1.80 7.81 -12.10
C GLY A 73 -0.68 7.02 -12.80
N SER A 74 -0.96 6.53 -14.01
CA SER A 74 -0.02 5.69 -14.74
C SER A 74 1.03 6.55 -15.44
N LEU A 75 2.23 6.62 -14.84
CA LEU A 75 3.40 7.32 -15.40
C LEU A 75 4.44 6.35 -16.00
N GLY A 76 4.22 5.05 -15.79
CA GLY A 76 5.13 3.99 -16.22
C GLY A 76 6.24 3.71 -15.19
N PRO A 77 6.95 2.58 -15.34
CA PRO A 77 7.82 2.07 -14.28
C PRO A 77 8.92 3.04 -13.87
N LEU A 78 9.62 3.66 -14.82
CA LEU A 78 10.74 4.56 -14.52
C LEU A 78 10.34 5.77 -13.66
N ALA A 79 9.12 6.29 -13.85
CA ALA A 79 8.61 7.41 -13.08
C ALA A 79 8.26 7.02 -11.62
N ALA A 80 8.09 5.71 -11.34
CA ALA A 80 7.87 5.20 -10.00
C ALA A 80 9.17 5.07 -9.18
N LEU A 81 10.34 4.99 -9.85
CA LEU A 81 11.62 4.73 -9.17
C LEU A 81 11.92 5.70 -8.02
N PRO A 82 11.72 7.03 -8.15
CA PRO A 82 11.93 7.94 -7.03
C PRO A 82 11.00 7.65 -5.85
N VAL A 83 9.77 7.16 -6.07
CA VAL A 83 8.86 6.79 -4.98
C VAL A 83 9.40 5.55 -4.27
N LEU A 84 9.78 4.51 -5.02
CA LEU A 84 10.32 3.26 -4.48
C LEU A 84 11.62 3.47 -3.70
N GLU A 85 12.54 4.30 -4.20
CA GLU A 85 13.74 4.68 -3.43
C GLU A 85 13.36 5.36 -2.11
N GLY A 86 12.31 6.19 -2.11
CA GLY A 86 11.80 6.83 -0.90
C GLY A 86 11.29 5.80 0.12
N LYS A 87 10.54 4.80 -0.34
CA LYS A 87 10.07 3.68 0.49
C LYS A 87 11.24 2.89 1.07
N CYS A 88 12.28 2.64 0.26
CA CYS A 88 13.48 1.94 0.72
C CYS A 88 14.21 2.71 1.83
N ILE A 89 14.34 4.04 1.70
CA ILE A 89 14.91 4.90 2.75
C ILE A 89 14.10 4.79 4.04
N LEU A 90 12.77 4.87 3.96
CA LEU A 90 11.91 4.79 5.14
C LEU A 90 12.06 3.44 5.85
N MET A 91 12.05 2.34 5.10
CA MET A 91 12.28 1.00 5.64
C MET A 91 13.65 0.89 6.33
N LYS A 92 14.70 1.46 5.73
CA LYS A 92 16.04 1.45 6.31
C LYS A 92 16.14 2.31 7.56
N ALA A 93 15.65 3.55 7.49
CA ALA A 93 15.80 4.54 8.57
C ALA A 93 14.92 4.23 9.79
N LEU A 94 13.72 3.68 9.57
CA LEU A 94 12.76 3.44 10.65
C LEU A 94 12.83 2.03 11.23
N ALA A 95 13.22 1.04 10.43
CA ALA A 95 13.18 -0.38 10.82
C ALA A 95 14.49 -1.15 10.56
N GLY A 96 15.52 -0.52 10.00
CA GLY A 96 16.79 -1.18 9.70
C GLY A 96 16.74 -2.19 8.54
N ILE A 97 15.64 -2.22 7.79
CA ILE A 97 15.39 -3.17 6.69
C ILE A 97 16.20 -2.78 5.45
N ASP A 98 16.82 -3.76 4.79
CA ASP A 98 17.56 -3.57 3.54
C ASP A 98 16.61 -3.74 2.35
N ALA A 99 15.98 -2.64 1.92
CA ALA A 99 14.98 -2.65 0.85
C ALA A 99 15.56 -2.29 -0.53
N TYR A 100 15.02 -2.91 -1.58
CA TYR A 100 15.49 -2.76 -2.95
C TYR A 100 14.35 -2.31 -3.88
N PRO A 101 14.50 -1.20 -4.62
CA PRO A 101 13.49 -0.78 -5.58
C PRO A 101 13.60 -1.61 -6.87
N ILE A 102 12.51 -2.28 -7.25
CA ILE A 102 12.44 -3.13 -8.44
C ILE A 102 11.28 -2.70 -9.32
N LEU A 103 11.59 -2.39 -10.57
CA LEU A 103 10.61 -2.02 -11.57
C LEU A 103 10.31 -3.20 -12.49
N ILE A 104 9.03 -3.43 -12.74
CA ILE A 104 8.56 -4.41 -13.71
C ILE A 104 8.00 -3.67 -14.93
N ASN A 105 8.63 -3.86 -16.09
CA ASN A 105 8.23 -3.20 -17.33
C ASN A 105 7.13 -3.96 -18.10
N THR A 106 6.07 -4.34 -17.39
CA THR A 106 4.86 -4.92 -17.95
C THR A 106 3.69 -4.64 -17.02
N GLN A 107 2.50 -4.48 -17.60
CA GLN A 107 1.25 -4.30 -16.87
C GLN A 107 0.32 -5.53 -17.01
N ASP A 108 0.82 -6.65 -17.53
CA ASP A 108 0.09 -7.92 -17.51
C ASP A 108 0.23 -8.57 -16.12
N PRO A 109 -0.87 -8.75 -15.35
CA PRO A 109 -0.83 -9.39 -14.04
C PRO A 109 -0.10 -10.73 -14.04
N LYS A 110 -0.29 -11.56 -15.08
CA LYS A 110 0.33 -12.89 -15.14
C LYS A 110 1.85 -12.80 -15.24
N GLN A 111 2.34 -11.90 -16.09
CA GLN A 111 3.77 -11.67 -16.24
C GLN A 111 4.38 -11.05 -14.99
N ILE A 112 3.68 -10.13 -14.33
CA ILE A 112 4.10 -9.57 -13.04
C ILE A 112 4.25 -10.68 -12.00
N ILE A 113 3.21 -11.50 -11.83
CA ILE A 113 3.20 -12.61 -10.86
C ILE A 113 4.37 -13.57 -11.12
N GLU A 114 4.55 -13.99 -12.37
CA GLU A 114 5.62 -14.92 -12.74
C GLU A 114 7.01 -14.29 -12.56
N THR A 115 7.18 -13.01 -12.88
CA THR A 115 8.44 -12.28 -12.66
C THR A 115 8.78 -12.24 -11.18
N ILE A 116 7.82 -11.83 -10.33
CA ILE A 116 8.03 -11.74 -8.88
C ILE A 116 8.33 -13.12 -8.30
N LYS A 117 7.62 -14.14 -8.75
CA LYS A 117 7.88 -15.53 -8.36
C LYS A 117 9.33 -15.93 -8.62
N ASN A 118 9.83 -15.66 -9.82
CA ASN A 118 11.18 -16.05 -10.23
C ASN A 118 12.30 -15.31 -9.49
N ILE A 119 12.05 -14.09 -8.99
CA ILE A 119 13.05 -13.32 -8.22
C ILE A 119 12.90 -13.47 -6.69
N SER A 120 11.79 -14.05 -6.22
CA SER A 120 11.40 -14.05 -4.79
C SER A 120 12.43 -14.71 -3.86
N SER A 121 13.21 -15.68 -4.35
CA SER A 121 14.20 -16.42 -3.55
C SER A 121 15.30 -15.53 -2.98
N GLY A 122 15.56 -14.37 -3.59
CA GLY A 122 16.54 -13.39 -3.12
C GLY A 122 16.08 -12.54 -1.94
N PHE A 123 14.80 -12.59 -1.56
CA PHE A 123 14.20 -11.68 -0.59
C PHE A 123 13.49 -12.41 0.56
N ARG A 124 13.37 -11.74 1.71
CA ARG A 124 12.58 -12.25 2.85
C ARG A 124 11.11 -11.85 2.78
N ALA A 125 10.78 -10.77 2.07
CA ALA A 125 9.42 -10.35 1.80
C ALA A 125 9.32 -9.54 0.50
N ILE A 126 8.11 -9.47 -0.04
CA ILE A 126 7.76 -8.63 -1.20
C ILE A 126 6.80 -7.53 -0.73
N CYS A 127 7.10 -6.28 -1.08
CA CYS A 127 6.24 -5.12 -0.92
C CYS A 127 5.80 -4.64 -2.31
N LEU A 128 4.52 -4.76 -2.63
CA LEU A 128 3.93 -4.25 -3.86
C LEU A 128 3.52 -2.79 -3.68
N GLU A 129 3.88 -1.95 -4.64
CA GLU A 129 3.71 -0.50 -4.56
C GLU A 129 3.19 0.10 -5.86
N ASP A 130 2.32 1.11 -5.78
CA ASP A 130 1.89 1.93 -6.94
C ASP A 130 1.36 1.08 -8.13
N ILE A 131 0.69 -0.04 -7.84
CA ILE A 131 0.03 -0.90 -8.84
C ILE A 131 -1.47 -0.58 -8.87
N SER A 132 -2.00 -0.31 -10.05
CA SER A 132 -3.38 0.12 -10.23
C SER A 132 -4.41 -0.96 -9.86
N ALA A 133 -5.49 -0.52 -9.20
CA ALA A 133 -6.68 -1.34 -9.00
C ALA A 133 -7.42 -1.52 -10.35
N PRO A 134 -8.03 -2.70 -10.61
CA PRO A 134 -8.18 -3.84 -9.69
C PRO A 134 -7.05 -4.87 -9.76
N ARG A 135 -6.07 -4.72 -10.66
CA ARG A 135 -5.02 -5.73 -10.90
C ARG A 135 -4.18 -6.00 -9.65
N CYS A 136 -3.91 -4.96 -8.88
CA CYS A 136 -3.12 -5.04 -7.67
C CYS A 136 -3.65 -6.10 -6.67
N PHE A 137 -4.97 -6.22 -6.50
CA PHE A 137 -5.59 -7.26 -5.68
C PHE A 137 -5.39 -8.68 -6.24
N GLU A 138 -5.46 -8.85 -7.56
CA GLU A 138 -5.22 -10.14 -8.20
C GLU A 138 -3.77 -10.58 -8.03
N ILE A 139 -2.83 -9.65 -8.25
CA ILE A 139 -1.39 -9.87 -8.11
C ILE A 139 -1.05 -10.22 -6.65
N GLU A 140 -1.52 -9.42 -5.68
CA GLU A 140 -1.25 -9.68 -4.27
C GLU A 140 -1.81 -11.04 -3.83
N ASN A 141 -3.07 -11.34 -4.13
CA ASN A 141 -3.69 -12.60 -3.73
C ASN A 141 -2.95 -13.80 -4.33
N ALA A 142 -2.66 -13.77 -5.64
CA ALA A 142 -1.94 -14.86 -6.30
C ALA A 142 -0.54 -15.06 -5.70
N LEU A 143 0.19 -13.97 -5.44
CA LEU A 143 1.53 -14.05 -4.85
C LEU A 143 1.50 -14.58 -3.41
N ARG A 144 0.52 -14.18 -2.60
CA ARG A 144 0.33 -14.71 -1.23
C ARG A 144 0.03 -16.20 -1.21
N GLU A 145 -0.60 -16.74 -2.26
CA GLU A 145 -0.90 -18.17 -2.38
C GLU A 145 0.32 -18.99 -2.81
N ILE A 146 1.16 -18.45 -3.71
CA ILE A 146 2.25 -19.23 -4.33
C ILE A 146 3.62 -19.03 -3.68
N LEU A 147 3.83 -17.94 -2.92
CA LEU A 147 5.12 -17.63 -2.32
C LEU A 147 5.21 -18.09 -0.87
N PRO A 148 6.35 -18.67 -0.44
CA PRO A 148 6.59 -19.06 0.95
C PRO A 148 7.02 -17.88 1.84
N ILE A 149 7.04 -16.65 1.29
CA ILE A 149 7.44 -15.43 1.97
C ILE A 149 6.28 -14.44 2.04
N PRO A 150 6.24 -13.53 3.03
CA PRO A 150 5.20 -12.52 3.12
C PRO A 150 5.16 -11.63 1.88
N VAL A 151 3.95 -11.35 1.41
CA VAL A 151 3.64 -10.39 0.36
C VAL A 151 2.65 -9.40 0.93
N ILE A 152 2.99 -8.11 0.86
CA ILE A 152 2.13 -7.02 1.29
C ILE A 152 1.98 -6.02 0.16
N GLN A 153 0.79 -5.45 0.03
CA GLN A 153 0.59 -4.25 -0.77
C GLN A 153 0.34 -3.04 0.13
N ASP A 154 1.24 -2.05 0.08
CA ASP A 154 1.22 -0.90 0.99
C ASP A 154 -0.03 -0.03 0.80
N ASP A 155 -0.39 0.21 -0.46
CA ASP A 155 -1.58 0.98 -0.82
C ASP A 155 -2.89 0.33 -0.35
N GLN A 156 -2.88 -0.92 0.11
CA GLN A 156 -4.04 -1.62 0.63
C GLN A 156 -4.00 -1.73 2.16
N SER A 157 -3.38 -2.80 2.66
CA SER A 157 -3.50 -3.24 4.05
C SER A 157 -2.80 -2.27 5.01
N VAL A 158 -1.71 -1.64 4.58
CA VAL A 158 -0.99 -0.66 5.41
C VAL A 158 -1.80 0.62 5.55
N THR A 159 -2.37 1.12 4.45
CA THR A 159 -3.28 2.28 4.50
C THR A 159 -4.48 2.02 5.41
N ALA A 160 -5.15 0.86 5.27
CA ALA A 160 -6.28 0.50 6.13
C ALA A 160 -5.90 0.43 7.63
N THR A 161 -4.70 -0.07 7.93
CA THR A 161 -4.18 -0.17 9.31
C THR A 161 -3.97 1.21 9.92
N VAL A 162 -3.35 2.14 9.18
CA VAL A 162 -3.10 3.50 9.67
C VAL A 162 -4.40 4.29 9.80
N VAL A 163 -5.34 4.14 8.87
CA VAL A 163 -6.69 4.73 8.97
C VAL A 163 -7.39 4.26 10.23
N TYR A 164 -7.39 2.95 10.50
CA TYR A 164 -7.98 2.41 11.72
C TYR A 164 -7.27 2.92 12.99
N ALA A 165 -5.95 3.00 13.00
CA ALA A 165 -5.21 3.52 14.15
C ALA A 165 -5.57 4.99 14.45
N ALA A 166 -5.70 5.82 13.41
CA ALA A 166 -6.14 7.21 13.55
C ALA A 166 -7.59 7.28 14.04
N LEU A 167 -8.50 6.54 13.40
CA LEU A 167 -9.91 6.48 13.77
C LEU A 167 -10.09 6.02 15.22
N LYS A 168 -9.42 4.96 15.64
CA LYS A 168 -9.47 4.45 17.02
C LYS A 168 -9.07 5.49 18.05
N ASN A 169 -8.09 6.34 17.75
CA ASN A 169 -7.70 7.44 18.64
C ASN A 169 -8.70 8.59 18.61
N ALA A 170 -9.25 8.93 17.44
CA ALA A 170 -10.29 9.96 17.32
C ALA A 170 -11.57 9.58 18.08
N LEU A 171 -12.02 8.32 17.94
CA LEU A 171 -13.19 7.79 18.64
C LEU A 171 -13.07 7.85 20.16
N LYS A 172 -11.87 7.66 20.71
CA LYS A 172 -11.61 7.84 22.16
C LYS A 172 -11.78 9.29 22.62
N ILE A 173 -11.49 10.26 21.76
CA ILE A 173 -11.58 11.69 22.09
C ILE A 173 -13.04 12.14 22.07
N VAL A 174 -13.82 11.65 21.10
CA VAL A 174 -15.24 11.99 20.95
C VAL A 174 -16.18 11.03 21.69
N GLU A 175 -15.62 10.06 22.42
CA GLU A 175 -16.34 9.06 23.22
C GLU A 175 -17.40 8.26 22.43
N LYS A 176 -17.07 7.86 21.19
CA LYS A 176 -17.93 7.04 20.31
C LYS A 176 -17.40 5.63 20.15
N GLU A 177 -18.29 4.65 20.07
CA GLU A 177 -17.94 3.25 19.81
C GLU A 177 -17.92 2.93 18.31
N ILE A 178 -16.96 2.11 17.86
CA ILE A 178 -16.76 1.80 16.43
C ILE A 178 -17.97 1.13 15.76
N GLY A 179 -18.82 0.45 16.54
CA GLY A 179 -20.03 -0.20 16.05
C GLY A 179 -21.24 0.73 15.90
N GLU A 180 -21.16 1.94 16.44
CA GLU A 180 -22.26 2.90 16.52
C GLU A 180 -22.08 4.10 15.57
N ILE A 181 -20.95 4.14 14.84
CA ILE A 181 -20.66 5.22 13.90
C ILE A 181 -21.15 4.93 12.49
N LYS A 182 -21.54 6.00 11.80
CA LYS A 182 -21.72 6.04 10.35
C LYS A 182 -20.49 6.63 9.67
N ILE A 183 -19.93 5.90 8.70
CA ILE A 183 -18.77 6.35 7.93
C ILE A 183 -19.14 6.67 6.48
N VAL A 184 -18.72 7.84 5.99
CA VAL A 184 -18.72 8.16 4.56
C VAL A 184 -17.29 8.12 4.02
N LEU A 185 -17.00 7.17 3.13
CA LEU A 185 -15.68 6.98 2.54
C LEU A 185 -15.67 7.38 1.07
N PHE A 186 -14.76 8.29 0.71
CA PHE A 186 -14.57 8.75 -0.67
C PHE A 186 -13.34 8.08 -1.27
N GLY A 187 -13.56 7.15 -2.19
CA GLY A 187 -12.51 6.41 -2.87
C GLY A 187 -12.82 4.91 -2.90
N ALA A 188 -12.87 4.34 -4.10
CA ALA A 188 -13.06 2.90 -4.30
C ALA A 188 -11.94 2.29 -5.15
N GLY A 189 -10.72 2.79 -4.94
CA GLY A 189 -9.48 2.20 -5.42
C GLY A 189 -8.94 1.14 -4.44
N ALA A 190 -7.64 0.84 -4.54
CA ALA A 190 -6.96 -0.15 -3.71
C ALA A 190 -7.19 0.12 -2.20
N SER A 191 -6.82 1.31 -1.74
CA SER A 191 -6.90 1.71 -0.34
C SER A 191 -8.33 1.77 0.19
N GLY A 192 -9.25 2.32 -0.59
CA GLY A 192 -10.65 2.48 -0.17
C GLY A 192 -11.39 1.15 -0.02
N ILE A 193 -11.19 0.23 -0.96
CA ILE A 193 -11.76 -1.13 -0.88
C ILE A 193 -11.16 -1.89 0.32
N ALA A 194 -9.83 -1.86 0.48
CA ALA A 194 -9.16 -2.53 1.59
C ALA A 194 -9.59 -1.96 2.95
N THR A 195 -9.68 -0.63 3.07
CA THR A 195 -10.15 0.08 4.27
C THR A 195 -11.60 -0.29 4.60
N THR A 196 -12.49 -0.30 3.60
CA THR A 196 -13.90 -0.70 3.78
C THR A 196 -13.99 -2.12 4.33
N ARG A 197 -13.26 -3.07 3.73
CA ARG A 197 -13.25 -4.46 4.20
C ARG A 197 -12.70 -4.58 5.63
N PHE A 198 -11.61 -3.88 5.91
CA PHE A 198 -10.95 -3.92 7.21
C PHE A 198 -11.84 -3.36 8.32
N LEU A 199 -12.45 -2.19 8.10
CA LEU A 199 -13.35 -1.56 9.06
C LEU A 199 -14.65 -2.35 9.25
N SER A 200 -15.22 -2.93 8.19
CA SER A 200 -16.37 -3.82 8.29
C SER A 200 -16.07 -5.03 9.19
N ASN A 201 -14.90 -5.66 9.01
CA ASN A 201 -14.47 -6.78 9.84
C ASN A 201 -14.23 -6.41 11.32
N LEU A 202 -13.97 -5.13 11.59
CA LEU A 202 -13.81 -4.60 12.94
C LEU A 202 -15.12 -4.14 13.59
N GLY A 203 -16.26 -4.32 12.90
CA GLY A 203 -17.59 -4.08 13.45
C GLY A 203 -18.23 -2.76 13.06
N VAL A 204 -17.69 -2.01 12.10
CA VAL A 204 -18.39 -0.84 11.56
C VAL A 204 -19.62 -1.31 10.80
N ASN A 205 -20.81 -0.95 11.30
CA ASN A 205 -22.10 -1.45 10.80
C ASN A 205 -22.70 -0.57 9.69
N GLU A 206 -22.39 0.72 9.67
CA GLU A 206 -22.93 1.66 8.70
C GLU A 206 -21.81 2.39 7.95
N MET A 207 -21.73 2.11 6.65
CA MET A 207 -20.78 2.77 5.76
C MET A 207 -21.45 3.13 4.45
N VAL A 208 -21.04 4.25 3.86
CA VAL A 208 -21.31 4.61 2.46
C VAL A 208 -19.97 4.81 1.77
N VAL A 209 -19.74 4.10 0.66
CA VAL A 209 -18.51 4.26 -0.13
C VAL A 209 -18.82 4.89 -1.47
N PHE A 210 -18.14 5.98 -1.80
CA PHE A 210 -18.23 6.67 -3.08
C PHE A 210 -17.06 6.32 -3.99
N ASN A 211 -17.34 6.25 -5.28
CA ASN A 211 -16.33 6.42 -6.32
C ASN A 211 -16.66 7.65 -7.19
N SER A 212 -15.90 7.85 -8.26
CA SER A 212 -16.09 8.98 -9.19
C SER A 212 -17.46 9.06 -9.87
N THR A 213 -18.31 8.03 -9.75
CA THR A 213 -19.64 7.98 -10.37
C THR A 213 -20.77 7.91 -9.34
N GLY A 214 -20.49 8.09 -8.04
CA GLY A 214 -21.48 8.06 -6.96
C GLY A 214 -21.33 6.90 -5.98
N PRO A 215 -22.35 6.63 -5.14
CA PRO A 215 -22.29 5.63 -4.08
C PRO A 215 -22.23 4.19 -4.63
N ILE A 216 -21.54 3.32 -3.92
CA ILE A 216 -21.42 1.88 -4.23
C ILE A 216 -22.60 1.13 -3.63
N TYR A 217 -23.29 0.35 -4.46
CA TYR A 217 -24.36 -0.55 -4.08
C TYR A 217 -24.43 -1.75 -5.05
N PRO A 218 -25.00 -2.89 -4.62
CA PRO A 218 -25.13 -4.08 -5.46
C PRO A 218 -25.93 -3.80 -6.74
N GLY A 219 -25.46 -4.30 -7.88
CA GLY A 219 -26.19 -4.21 -9.16
C GLY A 219 -26.06 -2.88 -9.90
N ARG A 220 -25.25 -1.93 -9.42
CA ARG A 220 -24.93 -0.70 -10.17
C ARG A 220 -24.01 -0.98 -11.36
N GLU A 221 -23.98 -0.07 -12.33
CA GLU A 221 -23.05 -0.18 -13.46
C GLU A 221 -21.58 0.06 -13.07
N ARG A 222 -20.63 -0.36 -13.92
CA ARG A 222 -19.17 -0.15 -13.76
C ARG A 222 -18.59 -0.74 -12.47
N MET A 223 -19.09 -1.91 -12.10
CA MET A 223 -18.61 -2.72 -10.99
C MET A 223 -17.55 -3.73 -11.43
N ASN A 224 -16.58 -3.98 -10.57
CA ASN A 224 -15.66 -5.11 -10.68
C ASN A 224 -15.89 -6.03 -9.47
N ARG A 225 -15.32 -7.24 -9.49
CA ARG A 225 -15.53 -8.23 -8.41
C ARG A 225 -15.28 -7.67 -7.00
N PHE A 226 -14.25 -6.84 -6.84
CA PHE A 226 -13.87 -6.27 -5.54
C PHE A 226 -14.85 -5.19 -5.06
N LYS A 227 -15.41 -4.41 -5.99
CA LYS A 227 -16.50 -3.48 -5.68
C LYS A 227 -17.78 -4.21 -5.31
N GLU A 228 -18.10 -5.32 -6.00
CA GLU A 228 -19.26 -6.16 -5.66
C GLU A 228 -19.14 -6.77 -4.27
N GLU A 229 -17.92 -7.18 -3.88
CA GLU A 229 -17.65 -7.67 -2.53
C GLU A 229 -17.94 -6.61 -1.47
N ILE A 230 -17.38 -5.40 -1.60
CA ILE A 230 -17.64 -4.34 -0.60
C ILE A 230 -19.08 -3.85 -0.63
N ALA A 231 -19.76 -3.87 -1.79
CA ALA A 231 -21.17 -3.50 -1.89
C ALA A 231 -22.08 -4.37 -1.02
N LYS A 232 -21.69 -5.63 -0.77
CA LYS A 232 -22.39 -6.55 0.14
C LYS A 232 -22.13 -6.25 1.62
N LEU A 233 -21.02 -5.59 1.94
CA LEU A 233 -20.63 -5.20 3.31
C LEU A 233 -21.24 -3.86 3.73
N ILE A 234 -21.54 -3.00 2.75
CA ILE A 234 -22.12 -1.68 2.93
C ILE A 234 -23.64 -1.85 3.05
N SER A 235 -24.23 -1.41 4.16
CA SER A 235 -25.68 -1.48 4.42
C SER A 235 -26.45 -0.26 3.86
N ALA A 236 -25.85 0.93 3.91
CA ALA A 236 -26.48 2.18 3.52
C ALA A 236 -26.61 2.34 1.99
N ARG A 237 -27.73 2.94 1.56
CA ARG A 237 -28.12 3.11 0.14
C ARG A 237 -28.65 4.52 -0.14
N PRO A 238 -27.82 5.56 0.06
CA PRO A 238 -28.29 6.92 -0.12
C PRO A 238 -28.63 7.20 -1.59
N THR A 239 -29.72 7.91 -1.78
CA THR A 239 -30.21 8.40 -3.08
C THR A 239 -29.65 9.77 -3.44
N SER A 240 -29.05 10.48 -2.47
CA SER A 240 -28.41 11.79 -2.66
C SER A 240 -27.09 11.91 -1.88
N PHE A 241 -26.31 12.95 -2.19
CA PHE A 241 -25.08 13.26 -1.45
C PHE A 241 -25.40 13.72 -0.02
N GLU A 242 -26.42 14.56 0.15
CA GLU A 242 -26.86 15.05 1.45
C GLU A 242 -27.30 13.90 2.37
N GLU A 243 -28.09 12.94 1.85
CA GLU A 243 -28.53 11.75 2.61
C GLU A 243 -27.36 10.86 3.06
N ALA A 244 -26.27 10.83 2.30
CA ALA A 244 -25.09 10.08 2.70
C ALA A 244 -24.42 10.69 3.94
N PHE A 245 -24.39 12.02 4.04
CA PHE A 245 -23.75 12.75 5.14
C PHE A 245 -24.68 13.01 6.33
N GLU A 246 -26.00 12.92 6.14
CA GLU A 246 -26.96 13.04 7.23
C GLU A 246 -26.68 12.01 8.32
N GLY A 247 -26.41 12.49 9.54
CA GLY A 247 -26.06 11.65 10.69
C GLY A 247 -24.73 10.90 10.54
N CYS A 248 -23.82 11.36 9.68
CA CYS A 248 -22.49 10.79 9.54
C CYS A 248 -21.57 11.22 10.69
N ASP A 249 -20.77 10.29 11.22
CA ASP A 249 -19.80 10.57 12.29
C ASP A 249 -18.39 10.78 11.75
N VAL A 250 -18.05 10.09 10.66
CA VAL A 250 -16.67 10.01 10.14
C VAL A 250 -16.64 10.15 8.63
N PHE A 251 -15.84 11.09 8.14
CA PHE A 251 -15.48 11.18 6.73
C PHE A 251 -14.06 10.62 6.49
N ILE A 252 -13.92 9.70 5.54
CA ILE A 252 -12.61 9.14 5.15
C ILE A 252 -12.33 9.47 3.68
N GLY A 253 -11.33 10.32 3.43
CA GLY A 253 -10.88 10.69 2.08
C GLY A 253 -9.71 9.84 1.59
N LEU A 254 -9.96 8.90 0.68
CA LEU A 254 -8.97 8.07 -0.03
C LEU A 254 -9.12 8.21 -1.56
N SER A 255 -9.23 9.47 -2.00
CA SER A 255 -9.55 9.86 -3.37
C SER A 255 -8.66 11.00 -3.84
N THR A 256 -8.88 11.45 -5.08
CA THR A 256 -8.15 12.57 -5.67
C THR A 256 -8.40 13.86 -4.90
N ARG A 257 -7.47 14.82 -5.04
CA ARG A 257 -7.59 16.16 -4.44
C ARG A 257 -8.95 16.80 -4.78
N ASN A 258 -9.56 17.46 -3.79
CA ASN A 258 -10.84 18.17 -3.89
C ASN A 258 -12.04 17.27 -4.28
N ALA A 259 -11.98 15.96 -4.06
CA ALA A 259 -13.09 15.06 -4.36
C ALA A 259 -14.34 15.32 -3.51
N LEU A 260 -14.19 15.86 -2.30
CA LEU A 260 -15.31 16.26 -1.46
C LEU A 260 -15.83 17.65 -1.88
N THR A 261 -15.00 18.67 -1.71
CA THR A 261 -15.25 20.04 -2.19
C THR A 261 -13.95 20.84 -2.12
N ASN A 262 -13.87 21.94 -2.86
CA ASN A 262 -12.84 22.98 -2.73
C ASN A 262 -13.39 24.30 -2.17
N LYS A 263 -14.67 24.35 -1.77
CA LYS A 263 -15.34 25.55 -1.27
C LYS A 263 -15.61 25.40 0.22
N LYS A 264 -15.30 26.46 0.98
CA LYS A 264 -15.47 26.47 2.43
C LYS A 264 -16.96 26.38 2.81
N GLU A 265 -17.83 27.02 2.05
CA GLU A 265 -19.27 27.06 2.28
C GLU A 265 -19.91 25.67 2.13
N GLU A 266 -19.47 24.90 1.13
CA GLU A 266 -19.93 23.52 0.92
C GLU A 266 -19.42 22.60 2.04
N LEU A 267 -18.19 22.80 2.52
CA LEU A 267 -17.66 22.03 3.65
C LEU A 267 -18.45 22.32 4.94
N LEU A 268 -18.78 23.59 5.21
CA LEU A 268 -19.59 23.96 6.37
C LEU A 268 -20.98 23.31 6.30
N ARG A 269 -21.61 23.33 5.12
CA ARG A 269 -22.90 22.65 4.90
C ARG A 269 -22.81 21.15 5.12
N ILE A 270 -21.70 20.51 4.75
CA ILE A 270 -21.49 19.08 5.03
C ILE A 270 -21.38 18.83 6.53
N LEU A 271 -20.60 19.64 7.25
CA LEU A 271 -20.45 19.52 8.71
C LEU A 271 -21.78 19.72 9.45
N GLU A 272 -22.68 20.57 8.93
CA GLU A 272 -24.04 20.75 9.48
C GLU A 272 -24.94 19.53 9.30
N LEU A 273 -24.66 18.65 8.34
CA LEU A 273 -25.40 17.39 8.14
C LEU A 273 -24.87 16.26 9.03
N MET A 274 -23.61 16.36 9.48
CA MET A 274 -22.95 15.34 10.30
C MET A 274 -23.41 15.41 11.76
N ASN A 275 -23.20 14.32 12.48
CA ASN A 275 -23.43 14.27 13.93
C ASN A 275 -22.48 15.22 14.68
N GLU A 276 -22.80 15.49 15.95
CA GLU A 276 -21.91 16.22 16.85
C GLU A 276 -20.52 15.56 16.92
N ASN A 277 -19.49 16.40 17.00
CA ASN A 277 -18.07 15.98 16.98
C ASN A 277 -17.73 15.11 15.75
N PRO A 278 -17.88 15.64 14.52
CA PRO A 278 -17.52 14.92 13.30
C PRO A 278 -16.01 14.71 13.20
N ILE A 279 -15.61 13.58 12.61
CA ILE A 279 -14.21 13.17 12.38
C ILE A 279 -13.88 13.25 10.89
#